data_AF-A1KVR3-F1
#
_entry.id   AF-A1KVR3-F1
#
_cell.length_a   1.000
_cell.length_b   1.000
_cell.length_c   1.000
_cell.angle_alpha   90.00
_cell.angle_beta   90.00
_cell.angle_gamma   90.00
#
_symmetry.space_group_name_H-M   'P 1'
#
loop_
_entity.id
_entity.type
_entity.pdbx_description
1 polymer ?
#
loop_
_entity_poly.entity_id
_entity_poly.type
_entity_poly.pdbx_seq_one_letter_code
_entity_poly.pdbx_strand_id
1 'polypeptide(L)'
;MKAGSRLLSESGKTQTVRNIVVKPKPLKAYNLTVADWHTYFVKGDKAETEGVWVHNDCPYGNLSDNKSVGEGKKFTPAQKKAIIQENMNRNGGVVKSDQSGEVLVRPKKSQKGITPPSNEWQIDHVQAKSKGGSNSYKNAQVLSRRENIKKSNK
;
A
#
# COMPACT_ATOMS: atom_id res chain seq x y z
N MET A 1 -25.74 18.20 -14.79
CA MET A 1 -26.51 19.28 -15.47
C MET A 1 -25.84 19.60 -16.81
N LYS A 2 -26.57 19.96 -17.86
CA LYS A 2 -26.03 20.30 -19.19
C LYS A 2 -26.67 21.59 -19.70
N ALA A 3 -26.05 22.28 -20.66
CA ALA A 3 -26.72 23.38 -21.36
C ALA A 3 -28.04 22.86 -21.99
N GLY A 4 -29.10 23.65 -21.92
CA GLY A 4 -30.45 23.27 -22.30
C GLY A 4 -31.27 22.56 -21.20
N SER A 5 -30.69 22.21 -20.05
CA SER A 5 -31.47 21.71 -18.90
C SER A 5 -32.49 22.76 -18.42
N ARG A 6 -33.69 22.31 -18.04
CA ARG A 6 -34.77 23.15 -17.49
C ARG A 6 -34.81 22.99 -15.97
N LEU A 7 -34.73 24.10 -15.25
CA LEU A 7 -34.75 24.16 -13.79
C LEU A 7 -36.03 24.87 -13.33
N LEU A 8 -36.66 24.37 -12.27
CA LEU A 8 -37.79 25.05 -11.63
C LEU A 8 -37.25 26.06 -10.62
N SER A 9 -37.66 27.33 -10.73
CA SER A 9 -37.34 28.35 -9.74
C SER A 9 -38.23 28.23 -8.52
N GLU A 10 -37.81 28.82 -7.41
CA GLU A 10 -38.62 28.97 -6.19
C GLU A 10 -39.96 29.69 -6.45
N SER A 11 -40.01 30.55 -7.47
CA SER A 11 -41.24 31.21 -7.94
C SER A 11 -42.13 30.34 -8.86
N GLY A 12 -41.85 29.04 -9.00
CA GLY A 12 -42.57 28.11 -9.88
C GLY A 12 -42.35 28.31 -11.38
N LYS A 13 -41.42 29.16 -11.80
CA LYS A 13 -41.14 29.44 -13.22
C LYS A 13 -40.01 28.55 -13.73
N THR A 14 -40.07 28.14 -14.99
CA THR A 14 -39.01 27.35 -15.60
C THR A 14 -37.89 28.24 -16.15
N GLN A 15 -36.65 27.93 -15.79
CA GLN A 15 -35.44 28.58 -16.29
C GLN A 15 -34.63 27.60 -17.15
N THR A 16 -33.99 28.07 -18.22
CA THR A 16 -33.16 27.24 -19.09
C THR A 16 -31.68 27.55 -18.89
N VAL A 17 -30.88 26.51 -18.68
CA VAL A 17 -29.42 26.64 -18.54
C VAL A 17 -28.80 27.02 -19.89
N ARG A 18 -28.22 28.23 -19.98
CA ARG A 18 -27.60 28.72 -21.23
C ARG A 18 -26.17 28.24 -21.45
N ASN A 19 -25.33 28.26 -20.41
CA ASN A 19 -23.95 27.81 -20.47
C ASN A 19 -23.52 27.27 -19.09
N ILE A 20 -22.57 26.36 -19.07
CA ILE A 20 -21.96 25.83 -17.84
C ILE A 20 -20.47 26.14 -17.90
N VAL A 21 -19.97 26.85 -16.88
CA VAL A 21 -18.54 27.10 -16.72
C VAL A 21 -18.05 26.27 -15.56
N VAL A 22 -17.19 25.29 -15.84
CA VAL A 22 -16.47 24.56 -14.80
C VAL A 22 -15.26 25.39 -14.42
N LYS A 23 -15.23 25.90 -13.17
CA LYS A 23 -14.07 26.59 -12.62
C LYS A 23 -13.26 25.60 -11.79
N PRO A 24 -12.14 25.06 -12.29
CA PRO A 24 -11.28 24.21 -11.47
C PRO A 24 -10.77 25.04 -10.29
N LYS A 25 -11.07 24.60 -9.07
CA LYS A 25 -10.50 25.15 -7.84
C LYS A 25 -9.41 24.21 -7.35
N PRO A 26 -8.26 24.72 -6.91
CA PRO A 26 -7.25 23.88 -6.28
C PRO A 26 -7.85 23.29 -4.99
N LEU A 27 -7.80 21.97 -4.88
CA LEU A 27 -8.11 21.27 -3.65
C LEU A 27 -6.83 21.14 -2.82
N LYS A 28 -6.90 21.43 -1.52
CA LYS A 28 -5.88 20.97 -0.57
C LYS A 28 -6.26 19.57 -0.11
N ALA A 29 -5.45 18.59 -0.49
CA ALA A 29 -5.54 17.23 0.03
C ALA A 29 -4.37 16.97 0.99
N TYR A 30 -4.60 16.11 1.97
CA TYR A 30 -3.58 15.65 2.90
C TYR A 30 -3.40 14.14 2.73
N ASN A 31 -2.15 13.69 2.78
CA ASN A 31 -1.87 12.26 2.85
C ASN A 31 -2.20 11.78 4.27
N LEU A 32 -2.99 10.72 4.36
CA LEU A 32 -3.29 10.04 5.62
C LEU A 32 -2.43 8.78 5.71
N THR A 33 -1.87 8.54 6.87
CA THR A 33 -1.18 7.30 7.20
C THR A 33 -1.67 6.85 8.56
N VAL A 34 -2.30 5.68 8.62
CA VAL A 34 -2.80 5.12 9.87
C VAL A 34 -1.80 4.07 10.31
N ALA A 35 -1.19 4.24 11.49
CA ALA A 35 -0.01 3.50 11.92
C ALA A 35 -0.12 1.97 11.74
N ASP A 36 -0.70 1.26 12.70
CA ASP A 36 -0.74 -0.21 12.70
C ASP A 36 -1.71 -0.81 11.66
N TRP A 37 -2.22 0.01 10.73
CA TRP A 37 -3.22 -0.39 9.75
C TRP A 37 -2.70 -0.21 8.33
N HIS A 38 -2.54 -1.33 7.62
CA HIS A 38 -2.13 -1.31 6.22
C HIS A 38 -3.28 -0.90 5.29
N THR A 39 -4.50 -1.32 5.60
CA THR A 39 -5.71 -0.98 4.85
C THR A 39 -6.76 -0.47 5.82
N TYR A 40 -7.37 0.67 5.52
CA TYR A 40 -8.41 1.28 6.36
C TYR A 40 -9.48 1.95 5.52
N PHE A 41 -10.68 2.09 6.08
CA PHE A 41 -11.82 2.69 5.43
C PHE A 41 -11.93 4.16 5.84
N VAL A 42 -11.98 5.06 4.86
CA VAL A 42 -12.17 6.50 5.10
C VAL A 42 -13.52 6.91 4.54
N LYS A 43 -14.37 7.45 5.42
CA LYS A 43 -15.64 8.05 5.07
C LYS A 43 -15.74 9.43 5.71
N GLY A 44 -16.15 10.43 4.94
CA GLY A 44 -16.49 11.74 5.49
C GLY A 44 -17.79 11.66 6.29
N ASP A 45 -17.82 12.30 7.45
CA ASP A 45 -18.99 12.36 8.35
C ASP A 45 -20.30 12.74 7.63
N LYS A 46 -20.19 13.67 6.65
CA LYS A 46 -21.31 14.12 5.79
C LYS A 46 -21.17 13.73 4.31
N ALA A 47 -20.35 12.72 4.01
CA ALA A 47 -20.16 12.29 2.63
C ALA A 47 -21.40 11.56 2.12
N GLU A 48 -22.04 12.10 1.08
CA GLU A 48 -23.15 11.46 0.37
C GLU A 48 -22.69 10.30 -0.53
N THR A 49 -21.37 10.14 -0.73
CA THR A 49 -20.76 9.05 -1.50
C THR A 49 -20.31 7.90 -0.59
N GLU A 50 -20.20 6.70 -1.16
CA GLU A 50 -19.58 5.55 -0.49
C GLU A 50 -18.14 5.90 -0.08
N GLY A 51 -17.73 5.46 1.11
CA GLY A 51 -16.37 5.65 1.59
C GLY A 51 -15.36 4.86 0.77
N VAL A 52 -14.08 5.19 0.93
CA VAL A 52 -13.00 4.59 0.15
C VAL A 52 -12.14 3.69 1.03
N TRP A 53 -11.78 2.53 0.50
CA TRP A 53 -10.69 1.73 1.05
C TRP A 53 -9.36 2.35 0.61
N VAL A 54 -8.55 2.72 1.58
CA VAL A 54 -7.21 3.28 1.36
C VAL A 54 -6.17 2.34 1.95
N HIS A 55 -4.99 2.35 1.35
CA HIS A 55 -3.82 1.63 1.86
C HIS A 55 -2.74 2.63 2.25
N ASN A 56 -1.95 2.30 3.27
CA ASN A 56 -0.66 2.97 3.51
C ASN A 56 0.29 2.74 2.33
N ASP A 57 1.47 3.35 2.37
CA ASP A 57 2.48 3.17 1.33
C ASP A 57 2.81 1.67 1.13
N CYS A 58 2.81 1.25 -0.13
CA CYS A 58 3.01 -0.13 -0.55
C CYS A 58 4.27 -0.17 -1.43
N PRO A 59 5.46 -0.42 -0.86
CA PRO A 59 6.74 -0.23 -1.57
C PRO A 59 6.90 -1.11 -2.82
N TYR A 60 6.10 -2.17 -2.93
CA TYR A 60 6.08 -3.13 -4.05
C TYR A 60 4.71 -3.22 -4.72
N GLY A 61 3.80 -2.28 -4.47
CA GLY A 61 2.44 -2.29 -5.01
C GLY A 61 2.36 -2.09 -6.53
N ASN A 62 3.47 -1.66 -7.16
CA ASN A 62 3.64 -1.56 -8.61
C ASN A 62 3.88 -2.92 -9.28
N LEU A 63 4.24 -3.97 -8.52
CA LEU A 63 4.44 -5.30 -9.07
C LEU A 63 3.10 -6.01 -9.28
N SER A 64 2.93 -6.64 -10.44
CA SER A 64 1.70 -7.36 -10.79
C SER A 64 1.62 -8.71 -10.07
N ASP A 65 0.57 -8.87 -9.27
CA ASP A 65 0.24 -10.14 -8.64
C ASP A 65 -0.15 -11.21 -9.67
N ASN A 66 0.05 -12.48 -9.30
CA ASN A 66 -0.38 -13.63 -10.09
C ASN A 66 -1.59 -14.32 -9.42
N LYS A 67 -2.23 -15.26 -10.14
CA LYS A 67 -3.42 -15.98 -9.65
C LYS A 67 -3.19 -16.84 -8.40
N SER A 68 -1.93 -17.06 -7.99
CA SER A 68 -1.61 -17.84 -6.78
C SER A 68 -1.75 -17.00 -5.50
N VAL A 69 -1.97 -15.70 -5.60
CA VAL A 69 -2.16 -14.81 -4.44
C VAL A 69 -3.38 -15.21 -3.62
N GLY A 70 -3.25 -15.16 -2.30
CA GLY A 70 -4.35 -15.44 -1.37
C GLY A 70 -3.94 -15.21 0.08
N GLU A 71 -4.94 -15.08 0.94
CA GLU A 71 -4.77 -14.86 2.38
C GLU A 71 -3.98 -15.99 3.04
N GLY A 72 -3.11 -15.65 3.99
CA GLY A 72 -2.31 -16.61 4.77
C GLY A 72 -1.21 -17.32 3.99
N LYS A 73 -1.11 -17.13 2.67
CA LYS A 73 -0.09 -17.77 1.83
C LYS A 73 1.29 -17.16 2.07
N LYS A 74 2.33 -17.94 1.76
CA LYS A 74 3.73 -17.49 1.79
C LYS A 74 4.11 -16.89 0.43
N PHE A 75 4.99 -15.89 0.43
CA PHE A 75 5.66 -15.47 -0.79
C PHE A 75 6.41 -16.63 -1.46
N THR A 76 6.17 -16.81 -2.75
CA THR A 76 6.87 -17.78 -3.59
C THR A 76 8.32 -17.36 -3.83
N PRO A 77 9.23 -18.28 -4.22
CA PRO A 77 10.60 -17.91 -4.58
C PRO A 77 10.70 -16.85 -5.67
N ALA A 78 9.82 -16.90 -6.67
CA ALA A 78 9.76 -15.91 -7.75
C ALA A 78 9.35 -14.52 -7.22
N GLN A 79 8.33 -14.46 -6.36
CA GLN A 79 7.92 -13.21 -5.71
C GLN A 79 9.05 -12.62 -4.87
N LYS A 80 9.74 -13.46 -4.09
CA LYS A 80 10.88 -13.02 -3.29
C LYS A 80 11.99 -12.42 -4.15
N LYS A 81 12.28 -13.01 -5.30
CA LYS A 81 13.27 -12.47 -6.25
C LYS A 81 12.83 -11.10 -6.79
N ALA A 82 11.56 -10.96 -7.18
CA ALA A 82 11.02 -9.71 -7.70
C ALA A 82 11.05 -8.58 -6.65
N ILE A 83 10.65 -8.88 -5.40
CA ILE A 83 10.68 -7.93 -4.28
C ILE A 83 12.10 -7.41 -4.04
N ILE A 84 13.09 -8.30 -3.98
CA ILE A 84 14.48 -7.90 -3.76
C ILE A 84 15.03 -7.10 -4.95
N GLN A 85 14.70 -7.49 -6.19
CA GLN A 85 15.12 -6.74 -7.37
C GLN A 85 14.53 -5.32 -7.36
N GLU A 86 13.25 -5.19 -7.04
CA GLU A 86 12.61 -3.88 -6.97
C GLU A 86 13.17 -3.03 -5.83
N ASN A 87 13.47 -3.64 -4.68
CA ASN A 87 14.16 -2.94 -3.60
C ASN A 87 15.53 -2.42 -4.06
N MET A 88 16.32 -3.23 -4.77
CA MET A 88 17.59 -2.78 -5.35
C MET A 88 17.40 -1.66 -6.37
N ASN A 89 16.41 -1.76 -7.26
CA ASN A 89 16.12 -0.74 -8.27
C ASN A 89 15.84 0.62 -7.62
N ARG A 90 15.05 0.62 -6.53
CA ARG A 90 14.70 1.82 -5.76
C ARG A 90 15.88 2.39 -4.96
N ASN A 91 16.89 1.56 -4.66
CA ASN A 91 17.96 1.88 -3.73
C ASN A 91 19.35 1.92 -4.38
N GLY A 92 19.45 2.09 -5.70
CA GLY A 92 20.75 2.23 -6.38
C GLY A 92 21.59 0.95 -6.38
N GLY A 93 20.94 -0.21 -6.46
CA GLY A 93 21.60 -1.52 -6.58
C GLY A 93 21.88 -2.23 -5.25
N VAL A 94 21.64 -1.58 -4.10
CA VAL A 94 21.77 -2.20 -2.77
C VAL A 94 20.41 -2.54 -2.18
N VAL A 95 20.34 -3.56 -1.32
CA VAL A 95 19.11 -3.86 -0.57
C VAL A 95 19.07 -2.99 0.67
N LYS A 96 17.96 -2.27 0.90
CA LYS A 96 17.72 -1.49 2.12
C LYS A 96 16.44 -1.92 2.82
N SER A 97 16.40 -1.77 4.15
CA SER A 97 15.19 -1.95 4.95
C SER A 97 14.14 -0.92 4.55
N ASP A 98 12.92 -1.36 4.28
CA ASP A 98 11.77 -0.47 4.03
C ASP A 98 11.34 0.27 5.30
N GLN A 99 11.80 -0.15 6.49
CA GLN A 99 11.48 0.50 7.75
C GLN A 99 12.53 1.56 8.15
N SER A 100 13.81 1.20 8.17
CA SER A 100 14.88 2.09 8.67
C SER A 100 15.77 2.67 7.57
N GLY A 101 15.73 2.14 6.36
CA GLY A 101 16.69 2.45 5.30
C GLY A 101 18.09 1.84 5.49
N GLU A 102 18.30 1.00 6.52
CA GLU A 102 19.56 0.29 6.76
C GLU A 102 19.94 -0.58 5.54
N VAL A 103 21.20 -0.56 5.12
CA VAL A 103 21.71 -1.45 4.07
C VAL A 103 21.80 -2.87 4.60
N LEU A 104 21.16 -3.81 3.91
CA LEU A 104 21.01 -5.19 4.35
C LEU A 104 21.94 -6.14 3.62
N VAL A 105 22.32 -7.22 4.29
CA VAL A 105 23.19 -8.26 3.73
C VAL A 105 22.39 -9.48 3.27
N ARG A 106 22.96 -10.19 2.29
CA ARG A 106 22.33 -11.40 1.75
C ARG A 106 22.24 -12.49 2.82
N PRO A 107 21.07 -13.09 3.05
CA PRO A 107 20.96 -14.24 3.93
C PRO A 107 21.69 -15.45 3.33
N LYS A 108 22.43 -16.16 4.18
CA LYS A 108 23.08 -17.43 3.84
C LYS A 108 22.17 -18.59 4.26
N LYS A 109 22.42 -19.79 3.73
CA LYS A 109 21.70 -20.99 4.16
C LYS A 109 21.94 -21.19 5.66
N SER A 110 20.86 -21.42 6.41
CA SER A 110 20.95 -21.67 7.85
C SER A 110 21.86 -22.87 8.15
N GLN A 111 22.73 -22.72 9.14
CA GLN A 111 23.65 -23.75 9.61
C GLN A 111 23.42 -23.97 11.10
N LYS A 112 23.36 -25.23 11.54
CA LYS A 112 23.11 -25.59 12.94
C LYS A 112 24.22 -24.99 13.82
N GLY A 113 23.83 -24.28 14.87
CA GLY A 113 24.76 -23.65 15.83
C GLY A 113 25.32 -22.30 15.39
N ILE A 114 25.00 -21.81 14.20
CA ILE A 114 25.44 -20.51 13.71
C ILE A 114 24.27 -19.53 13.71
N THR A 115 24.39 -18.47 14.51
CA THR A 115 23.42 -17.37 14.51
C THR A 115 23.63 -16.51 13.27
N PRO A 116 22.61 -16.35 12.41
CA PRO A 116 22.73 -15.49 11.24
C PRO A 116 22.92 -14.02 11.62
N PRO A 117 23.52 -13.19 10.74
CA PRO A 117 23.65 -11.76 10.96
C PRO A 117 22.30 -11.08 11.25
N SER A 118 22.29 -10.12 12.15
CA SER A 118 21.07 -9.39 12.54
C SER A 118 20.52 -8.50 11.41
N ASN A 119 21.39 -8.07 10.48
CA ASN A 119 21.07 -7.25 9.32
C ASN A 119 20.89 -8.06 8.02
N GLU A 120 20.74 -9.38 8.10
CA GLU A 120 20.33 -10.16 6.92
C GLU A 120 18.92 -9.74 6.50
N TRP A 121 18.70 -9.56 5.19
CA TRP A 121 17.36 -9.20 4.73
C TRP A 121 16.38 -10.36 4.87
N GLN A 122 15.16 -10.01 5.27
CA GLN A 122 14.00 -10.88 5.33
C GLN A 122 12.83 -10.22 4.61
N ILE A 123 12.08 -11.03 3.89
CA ILE A 123 10.87 -10.59 3.20
C ILE A 123 9.71 -10.99 4.09
N ASP A 124 9.02 -10.00 4.62
CA ASP A 124 7.90 -10.18 5.53
C ASP A 124 6.60 -9.61 4.95
N HIS A 125 5.50 -9.97 5.60
CA HIS A 125 4.17 -9.46 5.28
C HIS A 125 3.91 -8.21 6.13
N VAL A 126 3.40 -7.12 5.55
CA VAL A 126 3.03 -5.93 6.34
C VAL A 126 1.95 -6.31 7.35
N GLN A 127 0.83 -6.84 6.88
CA GLN A 127 -0.13 -7.57 7.69
C GLN A 127 0.34 -9.02 7.86
N ALA A 128 0.53 -9.47 9.10
CA ALA A 128 0.94 -10.84 9.37
C ALA A 128 -0.02 -11.87 8.76
N LYS A 129 0.52 -12.98 8.24
CA LYS A 129 -0.29 -14.09 7.68
C LYS A 129 -1.29 -14.66 8.68
N SER A 130 -0.93 -14.71 9.97
CA SER A 130 -1.81 -15.19 11.05
C SER A 130 -3.03 -14.29 11.27
N LYS A 131 -3.03 -13.08 10.69
CA LYS A 131 -4.13 -12.11 10.72
C LYS A 131 -4.78 -11.93 9.34
N GLY A 132 -4.62 -12.90 8.43
CA GLY A 132 -5.19 -12.86 7.08
C GLY A 132 -4.31 -12.19 6.01
N GLY A 133 -3.12 -11.71 6.36
CA GLY A 133 -2.21 -11.10 5.39
C GLY A 133 -1.89 -12.03 4.21
N SER A 134 -2.08 -11.52 3.00
CA SER A 134 -1.86 -12.28 1.75
C SER A 134 -0.42 -12.20 1.27
N ASN A 135 -0.03 -13.09 0.38
CA ASN A 135 1.25 -13.00 -0.35
C ASN A 135 1.18 -12.03 -1.55
N SER A 136 0.26 -11.05 -1.57
CA SER A 136 0.27 -9.97 -2.56
C SER A 136 1.53 -9.11 -2.40
N TYR A 137 2.08 -8.59 -3.50
CA TYR A 137 3.19 -7.64 -3.42
C TYR A 137 2.84 -6.37 -2.64
N LYS A 138 1.56 -5.97 -2.63
CA LYS A 138 1.10 -4.82 -1.82
C LYS A 138 1.32 -5.04 -0.32
N ASN A 139 1.29 -6.31 0.11
CA ASN A 139 1.51 -6.69 1.50
C ASN A 139 2.98 -7.08 1.77
N ALA A 140 3.92 -6.83 0.85
CA ALA A 140 5.32 -7.17 1.05
C ALA A 140 6.11 -6.02 1.70
N GLN A 141 7.11 -6.38 2.51
CA GLN A 141 8.15 -5.48 2.99
C GLN A 141 9.48 -6.23 3.14
N VAL A 142 10.58 -5.51 2.97
CA VAL A 142 11.95 -5.98 3.21
C VAL A 142 12.45 -5.36 4.51
N LEU A 143 12.79 -6.20 5.47
CA LEU A 143 13.27 -5.81 6.79
C LEU A 143 14.58 -6.54 7.11
N SER A 144 15.37 -5.99 8.04
CA SER A 144 16.41 -6.78 8.70
C SER A 144 15.78 -7.91 9.54
N ARG A 145 16.53 -8.97 9.80
CA ARG A 145 16.14 -10.03 10.75
C ARG A 145 15.73 -9.45 12.11
N ARG A 146 16.47 -8.47 12.64
CA ARG A 146 16.16 -7.83 13.93
C ARG A 146 14.82 -7.09 13.89
N GLU A 147 14.58 -6.30 12.84
CA GLU A 147 13.31 -5.56 12.67
C GLU A 147 12.14 -6.54 12.52
N ASN A 148 12.31 -7.59 11.72
CA ASN A 148 11.27 -8.59 11.52
C ASN A 148 10.92 -9.33 12.84
N ILE A 149 11.91 -9.65 13.67
CA ILE A 149 11.68 -10.23 15.01
C ILE A 149 10.92 -9.25 15.91
N LYS A 150 11.31 -7.96 15.90
CA LYS A 150 10.64 -6.91 16.71
C LYS A 150 9.19 -6.71 16.27
N LYS A 151 8.91 -6.80 14.97
CA LYS A 151 7.56 -6.72 14.40
C LYS A 151 6.70 -7.92 14.84
N SER A 152 7.22 -9.14 14.74
CA SER A 152 6.47 -10.35 15.10
C SER A 152 5.12 -10.43 14.34
N ASN A 153 4.04 -10.80 15.03
CA ASN A 153 2.68 -10.88 14.48
C ASN A 153 1.88 -9.57 14.60
N LYS A 154 2.53 -8.45 14.92
CA LYS A 154 1.87 -7.14 14.99
C LYS A 154 1.38 -6.75 13.60
#